data_AF-A0A6M0ADG8-F1
#
_entry.id   AF-A0A6M0ADG8-F1
#
_cell.length_a   1.000
_cell.length_b   1.000
_cell.length_c   1.000
_cell.angle_alpha   90.00
_cell.angle_beta   90.00
_cell.angle_gamma   90.00
#
_symmetry.space_group_name_H-M   'P 1'
#
loop_
_entity.id
_entity.type
_entity.pdbx_description
1 polymer ?
#
loop_
_entity_poly.entity_id
_entity_poly.type
_entity_poly.pdbx_seq_one_letter_code
_entity_poly.pdbx_strand_id
1 'polypeptide(L)'
;MLLSKGFEVEMYTGTPEGDIVGFSDQIVASLDGFVREPDQRNVEYTTAPLCCYDRLLCALVRPRQQLRQYLKSLGNYTIIPGSTLSLAGSDRFYRSDPNNPYHSYIETTYGTKVVTASIHINVGISDPEILMRACRLVRMEAPLYLALSASSPFLDGQTTGYHSTRWGMFPKTPCDVPLFESHRHFIQWNEEQLAAGT
;
A
#
# COMPACT_ATOMS: atom_id res chain seq x y z
N MET A 1 -17.02 -21.22 -8.48
CA MET A 1 -17.41 -19.80 -8.58
C MET A 1 -16.15 -18.97 -8.36
N LEU A 2 -15.91 -17.91 -9.15
CA LEU A 2 -14.76 -17.02 -8.93
C LEU A 2 -15.11 -15.98 -7.87
N LEU A 3 -14.28 -15.85 -6.83
CA LEU A 3 -14.38 -14.76 -5.85
C LEU A 3 -14.15 -13.41 -6.53
N SER A 4 -14.71 -12.34 -5.98
CA SER A 4 -14.40 -10.96 -6.39
C SER A 4 -13.03 -10.55 -5.83
N LYS A 5 -12.29 -9.75 -6.61
CA LYS A 5 -11.01 -9.17 -6.18
C LYS A 5 -11.04 -7.67 -6.41
N GLY A 6 -10.55 -6.91 -5.46
CA GLY A 6 -10.17 -5.50 -5.61
C GLY A 6 -8.68 -5.35 -5.41
N PHE A 7 -8.09 -4.30 -5.97
CA PHE A 7 -6.68 -3.99 -5.83
C PHE A 7 -6.52 -2.54 -5.43
N GLU A 8 -5.62 -2.29 -4.51
CA GLU A 8 -5.04 -0.96 -4.25
C GLU A 8 -3.61 -1.01 -4.79
N VAL A 9 -3.24 -0.01 -5.57
CA VAL A 9 -1.95 0.03 -6.24
C VAL A 9 -1.27 1.34 -5.91
N GLU A 10 -0.26 1.24 -5.07
CA GLU A 10 0.58 2.37 -4.68
C GLU A 10 1.83 2.43 -5.57
N MET A 11 2.28 3.65 -5.85
CA MET A 11 3.51 3.91 -6.60
C MET A 11 4.05 5.30 -6.31
N TYR A 12 5.33 5.50 -6.64
CA TYR A 12 5.92 6.82 -6.60
C TYR A 12 5.92 7.47 -7.97
N THR A 13 6.07 8.78 -7.98
CA THR A 13 6.30 9.59 -9.17
C THR A 13 7.66 10.26 -9.10
N GLY A 14 8.26 10.56 -10.25
CA GLY A 14 9.62 11.07 -10.29
C GLY A 14 10.17 11.27 -11.69
N THR A 15 11.46 11.54 -11.78
CA THR A 15 12.20 11.65 -13.05
C THR A 15 12.64 10.27 -13.56
N PRO A 16 12.90 10.09 -14.87
CA PRO A 16 13.49 8.85 -15.40
C PRO A 16 14.82 8.45 -14.74
N GLU A 17 15.55 9.41 -14.17
CA GLU A 17 16.80 9.22 -13.45
C GLU A 17 16.60 8.64 -12.03
N GLY A 18 15.35 8.59 -11.55
CA GLY A 18 14.99 8.00 -10.27
C GLY A 18 14.83 9.01 -9.13
N ASP A 19 14.81 10.31 -9.42
CA ASP A 19 14.52 11.34 -8.42
C ASP A 19 13.03 11.34 -8.10
N ILE A 20 12.69 11.10 -6.84
CA ILE A 20 11.28 11.06 -6.41
C ILE A 20 10.73 12.48 -6.31
N VAL A 21 9.59 12.71 -6.95
CA VAL A 21 8.87 13.99 -6.97
C VAL A 21 7.42 13.75 -6.60
N GLY A 22 6.93 14.48 -5.59
CA GLY A 22 5.55 14.36 -5.12
C GLY A 22 4.55 15.05 -6.04
N PHE A 23 3.59 14.28 -6.56
CA PHE A 23 2.51 14.79 -7.39
C PHE A 23 1.11 14.35 -6.90
N SER A 24 0.99 13.69 -5.75
CA SER A 24 -0.27 13.08 -5.31
C SER A 24 -1.44 14.08 -5.30
N ASP A 25 -1.26 15.30 -4.77
CA ASP A 25 -2.30 16.33 -4.74
C ASP A 25 -2.75 16.75 -6.14
N GLN A 26 -1.81 16.97 -7.07
CA GLN A 26 -2.11 17.36 -8.45
C GLN A 26 -2.80 16.24 -9.21
N ILE A 27 -2.37 14.99 -8.97
CA ILE A 27 -2.94 13.79 -9.59
C ILE A 27 -4.38 13.61 -9.13
N VAL A 28 -4.64 13.68 -7.82
CA VAL A 28 -5.98 13.50 -7.27
C VAL A 28 -6.92 14.63 -7.69
N ALA A 29 -6.40 15.84 -7.89
CA ALA A 29 -7.19 16.95 -8.42
C ALA A 29 -7.53 16.82 -9.92
N SER A 30 -6.75 16.04 -10.68
CA SER A 30 -6.83 16.02 -12.16
C SER A 30 -7.28 14.68 -12.75
N LEU A 31 -7.14 13.57 -12.03
CA LEU A 31 -7.46 12.24 -12.49
C LEU A 31 -8.45 11.55 -11.55
N ASP A 32 -9.50 10.99 -12.13
CA ASP A 32 -10.48 10.19 -11.39
C ASP A 32 -9.87 8.85 -10.93
N GLY A 33 -10.31 8.38 -9.76
CA GLY A 33 -9.95 7.05 -9.24
C GLY A 33 -8.60 6.98 -8.52
N PHE A 34 -7.93 8.12 -8.33
CA PHE A 34 -6.74 8.24 -7.50
C PHE A 34 -7.09 8.77 -6.11
N VAL A 35 -6.35 8.33 -5.09
CA VAL A 35 -6.51 8.77 -3.70
C VAL A 35 -5.21 9.33 -3.13
N ARG A 36 -5.34 10.16 -2.10
CA ARG A 36 -4.21 10.77 -1.40
C ARG A 36 -3.76 9.87 -0.27
N GLU A 37 -2.49 9.52 -0.33
CA GLU A 37 -1.79 8.88 0.77
C GLU A 37 -1.17 9.93 1.72
N PRO A 38 -0.78 9.55 2.95
CA PRO A 38 -0.20 10.48 3.91
C PRO A 38 1.05 11.22 3.41
N ASP A 39 1.88 10.57 2.58
CA ASP A 39 3.07 11.18 1.95
C ASP A 39 2.81 11.52 0.47
N GLN A 40 3.16 12.75 0.06
CA GLN A 40 2.82 13.30 -1.25
C GLN A 40 3.50 12.61 -2.45
N ARG A 41 4.52 11.79 -2.17
CA ARG A 41 5.22 11.00 -3.18
C ARG A 41 4.46 9.72 -3.49
N ASN A 42 3.64 9.25 -2.56
CA ASN A 42 2.85 8.05 -2.76
C ASN A 42 1.54 8.38 -3.46
N VAL A 43 1.29 7.66 -4.55
CA VAL A 43 0.11 7.80 -5.40
C VAL A 43 -0.57 6.45 -5.45
N GLU A 44 -1.85 6.43 -5.09
CA GLU A 44 -2.64 5.21 -5.09
C GLU A 44 -3.83 5.34 -6.03
N TYR A 45 -4.17 4.25 -6.72
CA TYR A 45 -5.50 4.05 -7.29
C TYR A 45 -6.07 2.71 -6.87
N THR A 46 -7.40 2.61 -6.88
CA THR A 46 -8.13 1.41 -6.49
C THR A 46 -8.98 0.87 -7.63
N THR A 47 -9.19 -0.46 -7.65
CA THR A 47 -10.07 -1.11 -8.63
C THR A 47 -11.39 -1.49 -7.98
N ALA A 48 -12.49 -1.38 -8.74
CA ALA A 48 -13.75 -2.01 -8.36
C ALA A 48 -13.57 -3.54 -8.12
N PRO A 49 -14.36 -4.15 -7.22
CA PRO A 49 -14.31 -5.59 -6.99
C PRO A 49 -14.87 -6.34 -8.21
N LEU A 50 -14.04 -7.14 -8.86
CA LEU A 50 -14.40 -7.87 -10.08
C LEU A 50 -14.08 -9.37 -9.94
N CYS A 51 -14.94 -10.24 -10.48
CA CYS A 51 -14.67 -11.68 -10.51
C CYS A 51 -13.87 -12.10 -11.76
N CYS A 52 -13.98 -11.35 -12.85
CA CYS A 52 -13.40 -11.65 -14.16
C CYS A 52 -11.96 -11.13 -14.26
N TYR A 53 -11.00 -12.01 -14.54
CA TYR A 53 -9.58 -11.68 -14.63
C TYR A 53 -9.24 -10.72 -15.77
N ASP A 54 -9.87 -10.84 -16.94
CA ASP A 54 -9.59 -9.93 -18.08
C ASP A 54 -9.99 -8.49 -17.76
N ARG A 55 -11.12 -8.32 -17.06
CA ARG A 55 -11.57 -7.00 -16.60
C ARG A 55 -10.67 -6.45 -15.49
N LEU A 56 -10.19 -7.30 -14.58
CA LEU A 56 -9.21 -6.93 -13.55
C LEU A 56 -7.89 -6.46 -14.16
N LEU A 57 -7.38 -7.16 -15.15
CA LEU A 57 -6.17 -6.77 -15.86
C LEU A 57 -6.33 -5.37 -16.48
N CYS A 58 -7.46 -5.11 -17.13
CA CYS A 58 -7.76 -3.78 -17.66
C CYS A 58 -7.83 -2.71 -16.56
N ALA A 59 -8.47 -3.03 -15.42
CA ALA A 59 -8.58 -2.13 -14.27
C ALA A 59 -7.23 -1.83 -13.60
N LEU A 60 -6.27 -2.76 -13.65
CA LEU A 60 -4.91 -2.58 -13.14
C LEU A 60 -3.99 -1.81 -14.12
N VAL A 61 -4.22 -1.92 -15.43
CA VAL A 61 -3.29 -1.34 -16.42
C VAL A 61 -3.71 0.06 -16.84
N ARG A 62 -5.01 0.31 -17.03
CA ARG A 62 -5.50 1.59 -17.57
C ARG A 62 -5.16 2.80 -16.69
N PRO A 63 -5.38 2.80 -15.36
CA PRO A 63 -5.02 3.93 -14.52
C PRO A 63 -3.52 4.21 -14.55
N ARG A 64 -2.69 3.17 -14.57
CA ARG A 64 -1.22 3.30 -14.69
C ARG A 64 -0.80 3.95 -16.02
N GLN A 65 -1.46 3.61 -17.12
CA GLN A 65 -1.21 4.25 -18.43
C GLN A 65 -1.64 5.72 -18.42
N GLN A 66 -2.82 6.02 -17.89
CA GLN A 66 -3.33 7.39 -17.76
C GLN A 66 -2.42 8.25 -16.88
N LEU A 67 -2.01 7.74 -15.72
CA LEU A 67 -1.06 8.42 -14.83
C LEU A 67 0.25 8.75 -15.54
N ARG A 68 0.84 7.78 -16.26
CA ARG A 68 2.09 8.03 -17.00
C ARG A 68 1.92 9.07 -18.11
N GLN A 69 0.76 9.12 -18.78
CA GLN A 69 0.47 10.16 -19.78
C GLN A 69 0.31 11.53 -19.13
N TYR A 70 -0.40 11.60 -18.01
CA TYR A 70 -0.55 12.83 -17.23
C TYR A 70 0.81 13.37 -16.77
N LEU A 71 1.67 12.54 -16.18
CA LEU A 71 3.01 12.95 -15.75
C LEU A 71 3.86 13.52 -16.90
N LYS A 72 3.78 12.94 -18.10
CA LYS A 72 4.44 13.47 -19.30
C LYS A 72 3.93 14.86 -19.72
N SER A 73 2.66 15.16 -19.43
CA SER A 73 2.11 16.50 -19.70
C SER A 73 2.65 17.57 -18.74
N LEU A 74 3.13 17.16 -17.55
CA LEU A 74 3.76 18.04 -16.56
C LEU A 74 5.27 18.25 -16.79
N GLY A 75 5.91 17.43 -17.64
CA GLY A 75 7.34 17.50 -17.92
C GLY A 75 7.96 16.13 -18.15
N ASN A 76 9.28 16.02 -17.93
CA ASN A 76 10.01 14.76 -18.02
C ASN A 76 9.82 13.90 -16.76
N TYR A 77 8.58 13.52 -16.48
CA TYR A 77 8.21 12.72 -15.30
C TYR A 77 7.62 11.36 -15.67
N THR A 78 7.76 10.41 -14.75
CA THR A 78 7.30 9.03 -14.90
C THR A 78 6.95 8.43 -13.53
N ILE A 79 6.47 7.18 -13.58
CA ILE A 79 6.16 6.35 -12.42
C ILE A 79 7.44 5.61 -11.99
N ILE A 80 7.71 5.59 -10.70
CA ILE A 80 8.88 4.96 -10.08
C ILE A 80 8.42 3.77 -9.21
N PRO A 81 9.12 2.62 -9.27
CA PRO A 81 8.89 1.51 -8.35
C PRO A 81 9.47 1.84 -6.96
N GLY A 82 8.81 2.75 -6.24
CA GLY A 82 9.32 3.39 -5.02
C GLY A 82 9.78 2.43 -3.93
N SER A 83 9.15 1.27 -3.79
CA SER A 83 9.57 0.25 -2.82
C SER A 83 10.68 -0.67 -3.32
N THR A 84 10.96 -0.75 -4.61
CA THR A 84 11.96 -1.68 -5.16
C THR A 84 13.33 -1.05 -5.27
N LEU A 85 13.37 0.20 -5.76
CA LEU A 85 14.61 0.89 -6.11
C LEU A 85 14.51 2.37 -5.74
N SER A 86 14.38 2.65 -4.44
CA SER A 86 14.52 4.02 -3.94
C SER A 86 16.00 4.41 -4.00
N LEU A 87 16.33 5.50 -4.70
CA LEU A 87 17.70 6.01 -4.79
C LEU A 87 18.04 7.00 -3.68
N ALA A 88 17.04 7.69 -3.14
CA ALA A 88 17.19 8.65 -2.05
C ALA A 88 15.81 9.01 -1.44
N GLY A 89 15.83 9.86 -0.42
CA GLY A 89 14.63 10.51 0.11
C GLY A 89 13.92 9.74 1.21
N SER A 90 14.50 8.67 1.77
CA SER A 90 13.92 8.01 2.94
C SER A 90 14.10 8.76 4.27
N ASP A 91 14.80 9.90 4.24
CA ASP A 91 15.16 10.72 5.41
C ASP A 91 14.04 11.66 5.88
N ARG A 92 13.08 11.97 5.00
CA ARG A 92 12.03 12.94 5.29
C ARG A 92 10.64 12.47 4.85
N PHE A 93 9.66 12.74 5.70
CA PHE A 93 8.24 12.60 5.40
C PHE A 93 7.72 13.90 4.78
N TYR A 94 6.94 13.79 3.71
CA TYR A 94 6.35 14.94 3.03
C TYR A 94 4.84 14.83 3.06
N ARG A 95 4.17 15.47 4.02
CA ARG A 95 2.72 15.41 4.16
C ARG A 95 1.99 15.89 2.89
N SER A 96 1.11 15.06 2.35
CA SER A 96 0.20 15.45 1.23
C SER A 96 -0.79 16.54 1.66
N ASP A 97 -1.26 16.47 2.90
CA ASP A 97 -2.11 17.53 3.47
C ASP A 97 -1.53 17.97 4.81
N PRO A 98 -0.88 19.16 4.87
CA PRO A 98 -0.31 19.70 6.11
C PRO A 98 -1.34 19.98 7.21
N ASN A 99 -2.62 20.12 6.86
CA ASN A 99 -3.70 20.43 7.80
C ASN A 99 -4.43 19.17 8.28
N ASN A 100 -4.13 17.99 7.71
CA ASN A 100 -4.76 16.75 8.12
C ASN A 100 -4.13 16.23 9.44
N PRO A 101 -4.90 16.16 10.55
CA PRO A 101 -4.38 15.68 11.83
C PRO A 101 -3.94 14.22 11.78
N TYR A 102 -4.57 13.40 10.91
CA TYR A 102 -4.17 12.00 10.71
C TYR A 102 -2.77 11.91 10.08
N HIS A 103 -2.47 12.72 9.06
CA HIS A 103 -1.13 12.74 8.45
C HIS A 103 -0.06 13.19 9.46
N SER A 104 -0.40 14.16 10.32
CA SER A 104 0.48 14.63 11.39
C SER A 104 0.76 13.54 12.44
N TYR A 105 -0.26 12.75 12.79
CA TYR A 105 -0.10 11.58 13.65
C TYR A 105 0.80 10.52 12.98
N ILE A 106 0.54 10.16 11.72
CA ILE A 106 1.36 9.17 10.99
C ILE A 106 2.83 9.60 10.90
N GLU A 107 3.11 10.86 10.54
CA GLU A 107 4.46 11.42 10.52
C GLU A 107 5.12 11.34 11.90
N THR A 108 4.42 11.75 12.96
CA THR A 108 4.97 11.79 14.33
C THR A 108 5.23 10.40 14.88
N THR A 109 4.33 9.44 14.63
CA THR A 109 4.39 8.09 15.20
C THR A 109 5.31 7.17 14.42
N TYR A 110 5.29 7.25 13.09
CA TYR A 110 5.98 6.28 12.23
C TYR A 110 7.09 6.89 11.37
N GLY A 111 7.06 8.21 11.16
CA GLY A 111 8.01 8.90 10.29
C GLY A 111 8.03 8.26 8.89
N THR A 112 9.22 8.12 8.33
CA THR A 112 9.39 7.56 6.98
C THR A 112 9.26 6.05 6.90
N LYS A 113 9.08 5.33 8.02
CA LYS A 113 8.96 3.86 8.02
C LYS A 113 7.73 3.32 7.30
N VAL A 114 6.69 4.16 7.19
CA VAL A 114 5.45 3.86 6.47
C VAL A 114 5.46 4.39 5.04
N VAL A 115 6.50 5.14 4.66
CA VAL A 115 6.64 5.70 3.31
C VAL A 115 7.20 4.62 2.40
N THR A 116 6.30 3.72 2.02
CA THR A 116 6.53 2.62 1.08
C THR A 116 5.32 2.50 0.16
N ALA A 117 5.52 1.95 -1.02
CA ALA A 117 4.45 1.58 -1.96
C ALA A 117 4.26 0.06 -2.03
N SER A 118 3.02 -0.41 -2.15
CA SER A 118 2.68 -1.82 -2.28
C SER A 118 1.48 -2.08 -3.18
N ILE A 119 1.18 -3.36 -3.33
CA ILE A 119 -0.05 -3.85 -3.94
C ILE A 119 -0.85 -4.50 -2.82
N HIS A 120 -2.10 -4.04 -2.62
CA HIS A 120 -3.05 -4.73 -1.75
C HIS A 120 -4.02 -5.52 -2.61
N ILE A 121 -4.31 -6.76 -2.18
CA ILE A 121 -5.23 -7.65 -2.88
C ILE A 121 -6.40 -7.94 -1.93
N ASN A 122 -7.54 -7.34 -2.23
CA ASN A 122 -8.78 -7.50 -1.49
C ASN A 122 -9.58 -8.65 -2.10
N VAL A 123 -9.93 -9.68 -1.32
CA VAL A 123 -10.70 -10.85 -1.81
C VAL A 123 -12.05 -10.92 -1.11
N GLY A 124 -13.14 -10.90 -1.89
CA GLY A 124 -14.50 -10.91 -1.35
C GLY A 124 -14.96 -12.30 -0.91
N ILE A 125 -15.26 -12.46 0.37
CA ILE A 125 -15.88 -13.64 0.98
C ILE A 125 -17.04 -13.18 1.85
N SER A 126 -18.27 -13.55 1.49
CA SER A 126 -19.49 -13.02 2.12
C SER A 126 -19.83 -13.64 3.47
N ASP A 127 -19.45 -14.90 3.70
CA ASP A 127 -19.67 -15.57 4.97
C ASP A 127 -18.53 -15.21 5.94
N PRO A 128 -18.80 -14.53 7.07
CA PRO A 128 -17.76 -14.08 7.99
C PRO A 128 -17.00 -15.24 8.66
N GLU A 129 -17.62 -16.38 8.88
CA GLU A 129 -16.96 -17.54 9.48
C GLU A 129 -16.03 -18.23 8.48
N ILE A 130 -16.43 -18.28 7.21
CA ILE A 130 -15.53 -18.71 6.12
C ILE A 130 -14.39 -17.72 5.96
N LEU A 131 -14.65 -16.42 6.01
CA LEU A 131 -13.63 -15.37 5.94
C LEU A 131 -12.58 -15.54 7.07
N MET A 132 -13.00 -15.75 8.31
CA MET A 132 -12.07 -15.97 9.43
C MET A 132 -11.23 -17.25 9.28
N ARG A 133 -11.80 -18.32 8.72
CA ARG A 133 -11.02 -19.52 8.37
C ARG A 133 -9.97 -19.22 7.29
N ALA A 134 -10.36 -18.48 6.24
CA ALA A 134 -9.43 -18.08 5.19
C ALA A 134 -8.31 -17.18 5.73
N CYS A 135 -8.61 -16.19 6.57
CA CYS A 135 -7.63 -15.32 7.21
C CYS A 135 -6.62 -16.12 8.04
N ARG A 136 -7.06 -17.12 8.82
CA ARG A 136 -6.14 -18.01 9.55
C ARG A 136 -5.17 -18.73 8.62
N LEU A 137 -5.67 -19.33 7.54
CA LEU A 137 -4.83 -20.02 6.57
C LEU A 137 -3.83 -19.07 5.92
N VAL A 138 -4.29 -17.92 5.40
CA VAL A 138 -3.42 -16.93 4.77
C VAL A 138 -2.34 -16.45 5.74
N ARG A 139 -2.67 -16.26 7.02
CA ARG A 139 -1.70 -15.83 8.03
C ARG A 139 -0.62 -16.88 8.32
N MET A 140 -0.96 -18.17 8.28
CA MET A 140 0.02 -19.26 8.41
C MET A 140 0.91 -19.37 7.16
N GLU A 141 0.36 -19.08 5.98
CA GLU A 141 1.09 -19.12 4.70
C GLU A 141 1.77 -17.78 4.33
N ALA A 142 1.60 -16.73 5.14
CA ALA A 142 2.16 -15.40 4.90
C ALA A 142 3.67 -15.40 4.61
N PRO A 143 4.52 -16.22 5.28
CA PRO A 143 5.94 -16.29 4.95
C PRO A 143 6.21 -16.75 3.51
N LEU A 144 5.40 -17.64 2.95
CA LEU A 144 5.55 -18.11 1.57
C LEU A 144 5.17 -17.00 0.58
N TYR A 145 4.05 -16.32 0.81
CA TYR A 145 3.65 -15.18 -0.01
C TYR A 145 4.73 -14.09 0.00
N LEU A 146 5.26 -13.76 1.18
CA LEU A 146 6.35 -12.81 1.32
C LEU A 146 7.60 -13.24 0.54
N ALA A 147 7.99 -14.52 0.62
CA ALA A 147 9.15 -15.02 -0.10
C ALA A 147 8.97 -14.93 -1.64
N LEU A 148 7.76 -15.23 -2.13
CA LEU A 148 7.44 -15.17 -3.56
C LEU A 148 7.31 -13.73 -4.08
N SER A 149 6.88 -12.79 -3.25
CA SER A 149 6.64 -11.40 -3.63
C SER A 149 7.75 -10.44 -3.20
N ALA A 150 8.81 -10.91 -2.54
CA ALA A 150 9.88 -10.05 -2.06
C ALA A 150 10.58 -9.32 -3.22
N SER A 151 10.39 -8.01 -3.30
CA SER A 151 10.88 -7.18 -4.41
C SER A 151 11.37 -5.82 -3.94
N SER A 152 11.93 -5.74 -2.73
CA SER A 152 12.40 -4.48 -2.14
C SER A 152 13.75 -4.69 -1.43
N PRO A 153 14.86 -5.00 -2.13
CA PRO A 153 16.14 -5.23 -1.47
C PRO A 153 16.99 -3.97 -1.29
N PHE A 154 16.64 -2.86 -1.97
CA PHE A 154 17.39 -1.61 -1.96
C PHE A 154 16.63 -0.48 -1.27
N LEU A 155 17.36 0.38 -0.58
CA LEU A 155 16.87 1.64 0.00
C LEU A 155 17.97 2.69 -0.06
N ASP A 156 17.64 3.91 -0.50
CA ASP A 156 18.59 5.02 -0.71
C ASP A 156 19.85 4.61 -1.51
N GLY A 157 19.63 3.83 -2.58
CA GLY A 157 20.70 3.34 -3.44
C GLY A 157 21.60 2.28 -2.81
N GLN A 158 21.31 1.81 -1.59
CA GLN A 158 22.11 0.82 -0.86
C GLN A 158 21.38 -0.51 -0.75
N THR A 159 22.15 -1.62 -0.76
CA THR A 159 21.64 -2.95 -0.40
C THR A 159 21.32 -2.99 1.08
N THR A 160 20.14 -3.47 1.44
CA THR A 160 19.70 -3.53 2.85
C THR A 160 20.01 -4.84 3.55
N GLY A 161 20.38 -5.88 2.79
CA GLY A 161 20.52 -7.26 3.29
C GLY A 161 19.19 -8.02 3.42
N TYR A 162 18.04 -7.36 3.26
CA TYR A 162 16.74 -8.01 3.18
C TYR A 162 16.36 -8.29 1.72
N HIS A 163 15.64 -9.38 1.46
CA HIS A 163 14.91 -9.51 0.18
C HIS A 163 13.66 -8.60 0.15
N SER A 164 13.08 -8.32 1.33
CA SER A 164 12.00 -7.34 1.50
C SER A 164 12.27 -6.39 2.66
N THR A 165 12.94 -5.27 2.38
CA THR A 165 13.09 -4.13 3.32
C THR A 165 11.75 -3.61 3.78
N ARG A 166 10.74 -3.52 2.89
CA ARG A 166 9.39 -3.07 3.24
C ARG A 166 8.85 -3.87 4.43
N TRP A 167 8.89 -5.20 4.36
CA TRP A 167 8.43 -6.04 5.47
C TRP A 167 9.27 -5.89 6.74
N GLY A 168 10.60 -5.74 6.59
CA GLY A 168 11.50 -5.55 7.73
C GLY A 168 11.32 -4.21 8.46
N MET A 169 10.93 -3.16 7.75
CA MET A 169 10.79 -1.79 8.26
C MET A 169 9.39 -1.49 8.80
N PHE A 170 8.34 -2.06 8.19
CA PHE A 170 6.97 -1.67 8.47
C PHE A 170 6.61 -1.88 9.97
N PRO A 171 5.99 -0.88 10.62
CA PRO A 171 5.63 -1.01 12.03
C PRO A 171 4.64 -2.15 12.25
N LYS A 172 4.86 -2.92 13.32
CA LYS A 172 4.00 -4.02 13.74
C LYS A 172 3.11 -3.52 14.87
N THR A 173 1.90 -3.11 14.52
CA THR A 173 0.96 -2.53 15.49
C THR A 173 -0.43 -3.15 15.31
N PRO A 174 -1.01 -3.75 16.37
CA PRO A 174 -0.40 -4.03 17.67
C PRO A 174 0.66 -5.15 17.58
N CYS A 175 1.53 -5.25 18.58
CA CYS A 175 2.62 -6.23 18.61
C CYS A 175 2.10 -7.68 18.56
N ASP A 176 0.97 -7.93 19.23
CA ASP A 176 0.36 -9.25 19.32
C ASP A 176 -1.07 -9.19 18.81
N VAL A 177 -1.34 -9.97 17.76
CA VAL A 177 -2.68 -10.17 17.20
C VAL A 177 -2.98 -11.67 17.26
N PRO A 178 -4.07 -12.15 17.88
CA PRO A 178 -4.34 -13.58 17.95
C PRO A 178 -4.75 -14.16 16.59
N LEU A 179 -4.68 -15.48 16.44
CA LEU A 179 -5.39 -16.17 15.36
C LEU A 179 -6.87 -16.24 15.74
N PHE A 180 -7.70 -15.39 15.11
CA PHE A 180 -9.12 -15.33 15.43
C PHE A 180 -9.83 -16.65 15.10
N GLU A 181 -10.51 -17.19 16.11
CA GLU A 181 -11.18 -18.49 16.02
C GLU A 181 -12.49 -18.43 15.24
N SER A 182 -13.19 -17.30 15.35
CA SER A 182 -14.51 -16.99 14.78
C SER A 182 -14.65 -15.50 14.55
N HIS A 183 -15.69 -15.09 13.82
CA HIS A 183 -15.99 -13.68 13.60
C HIS A 183 -16.30 -12.95 14.92
N ARG A 184 -16.96 -13.65 15.86
CA ARG A 184 -17.23 -13.13 17.21
C ARG A 184 -15.95 -12.86 18.01
N HIS A 185 -14.96 -13.76 17.95
CA HIS A 185 -13.66 -13.54 18.62
C HIS A 185 -12.96 -12.31 18.04
N PHE A 186 -12.99 -12.12 16.71
CA PHE A 186 -12.47 -10.91 16.08
C PHE A 186 -13.14 -9.64 16.62
N ILE A 187 -14.48 -9.60 16.67
CA ILE A 187 -15.22 -8.43 17.17
C ILE A 187 -14.84 -8.13 18.62
N GLN A 188 -14.94 -9.12 19.51
CA GLN A 188 -14.66 -8.94 20.94
C GLN A 188 -13.24 -8.41 21.17
N TRP A 189 -12.24 -8.99 20.50
CA TRP A 189 -10.86 -8.56 20.64
C TRP A 189 -10.67 -7.10 20.17
N ASN A 190 -11.30 -6.69 19.06
CA ASN A 190 -11.23 -5.29 18.60
C ASN A 190 -11.90 -4.33 19.57
N GLU A 191 -13.06 -4.70 20.14
CA GLU A 191 -13.73 -3.88 21.16
C GLU A 191 -12.85 -3.69 22.41
N GLU A 192 -12.15 -4.75 22.84
CA GLU A 192 -11.19 -4.71 23.94
C GLU A 192 -9.99 -3.80 23.61
N GLN A 193 -9.42 -3.88 22.39
CA GLN A 193 -8.32 -3.00 21.97
C GLN A 193 -8.75 -1.53 21.91
N LEU A 194 -9.93 -1.25 21.35
CA LEU A 194 -10.49 0.10 21.29
C LEU A 194 -10.73 0.69 22.69
N ALA A 195 -11.24 -0.11 23.62
CA ALA A 195 -11.44 0.31 25.01
C ALA A 195 -10.11 0.57 25.75
N ALA A 196 -9.06 -0.18 25.40
CA ALA A 196 -7.70 0.00 25.93
C ALA A 196 -6.92 1.15 25.26
N GLY A 197 -7.35 1.60 24.08
CA GLY A 197 -6.64 2.59 23.26
C GLY A 197 -5.37 2.03 22.61
N THR A 198 -5.36 0.73 22.31
CA THR A 198 -4.21 -0.01 21.73
C THR A 198 -4.48 -0.54 20.34
#